data_AF-A0A848U6M2-F1
#
_entry.id   AF-A0A848U6M2-F1
#
_cell.length_a   1.000
_cell.length_b   1.000
_cell.length_c   1.000
_cell.angle_alpha   90.00
_cell.angle_beta   90.00
_cell.angle_gamma   90.00
#
_symmetry.space_group_name_H-M   'P 1'
#
loop_
_entity.id
_entity.type
_entity.pdbx_description
1 polymer ?
#
loop_
_entity_poly.entity_id
_entity_poly.type
_entity_poly.pdbx_seq_one_letter_code
_entity_poly.pdbx_strand_id
1 'polypeptide(L)'
;MTIDRLAEIILHNYPQSPVAEKVRVALGIKGLPWRNVEIPRLPPKPKLTTLTGGYRRTPVMQIGADIFCDSQCIIRELERHRPTPSFMPTPDAGLMWCLSRWTDGPLFDLAVKIVLGSAGDDLPQDFAKDRGRLYLGENWAEGLKQANVELPHLIAQFRAPLSWLNQQLGDGRPYLLGARPASIDA
;
A
#
# COMPACT_ATOMS: atom_id res chain seq x y z
N MET A 1 8.51 -38.39 -6.48
CA MET A 1 8.98 -37.03 -6.80
C MET A 1 7.94 -36.06 -6.23
N THR A 2 8.08 -35.75 -4.95
CA THR A 2 7.10 -34.95 -4.21
C THR A 2 7.38 -33.49 -4.55
N ILE A 3 6.63 -32.92 -5.48
CA ILE A 3 6.63 -31.47 -5.63
C ILE A 3 5.89 -30.97 -4.39
N ASP A 4 6.65 -30.58 -3.37
CA ASP A 4 6.17 -29.65 -2.36
C ASP A 4 5.84 -28.35 -3.10
N ARG A 5 4.67 -28.29 -3.75
CA ARG A 5 4.15 -27.06 -4.32
C ARG A 5 3.75 -26.22 -3.12
N LEU A 6 4.67 -25.43 -2.60
CA LEU A 6 4.31 -24.17 -1.95
C LEU A 6 3.28 -23.53 -2.89
N ALA A 7 2.03 -23.47 -2.42
CA ALA A 7 0.92 -23.07 -3.26
C ALA A 7 1.24 -21.71 -3.87
N GLU A 8 1.04 -21.60 -5.18
CA GLU A 8 1.52 -20.47 -5.96
C GLU A 8 0.88 -19.15 -5.50
N ILE A 9 1.71 -18.14 -5.26
CA ILE A 9 1.26 -16.81 -4.88
C ILE A 9 0.81 -16.06 -6.14
N ILE A 10 -0.44 -15.63 -6.17
CA ILE A 10 -1.02 -14.82 -7.26
C ILE A 10 -1.41 -13.46 -6.70
N LEU A 11 -0.92 -12.38 -7.30
CA LEU A 11 -1.22 -11.01 -6.89
C LEU A 11 -2.10 -10.32 -7.94
N HIS A 12 -3.32 -9.98 -7.55
CA HIS A 12 -4.28 -9.22 -8.35
C HIS A 12 -4.07 -7.72 -8.08
N ASN A 13 -3.50 -6.99 -9.05
CA ASN A 13 -3.12 -5.59 -8.87
C ASN A 13 -3.19 -4.77 -10.18
N TYR A 14 -2.78 -3.50 -10.11
CA TYR A 14 -2.41 -2.71 -11.28
C TYR A 14 -1.14 -1.91 -10.98
N PRO A 15 -0.34 -1.53 -12.00
CA PRO A 15 0.96 -0.88 -11.79
C PRO A 15 0.89 0.40 -10.96
N GLN A 16 -0.07 1.30 -11.21
CA GLN A 16 -0.14 2.62 -10.57
C GLN A 16 -0.69 2.61 -9.12
N SER A 17 -0.95 1.45 -8.52
CA SER A 17 -1.48 1.38 -7.15
C SER A 17 -0.35 1.48 -6.12
N PRO A 18 -0.28 2.53 -5.29
CA PRO A 18 0.75 2.63 -4.24
C PRO A 18 0.60 1.54 -3.18
N VAL A 19 -0.63 1.19 -2.80
CA VAL A 19 -0.90 0.10 -1.84
C VAL A 19 -0.52 -1.27 -2.43
N ALA A 20 -0.60 -1.45 -3.75
CA ALA A 20 -0.09 -2.67 -4.38
C ALA A 20 1.43 -2.68 -4.51
N GLU A 21 2.05 -1.50 -4.71
CA GLU A 21 3.50 -1.37 -4.72
C GLU A 21 4.11 -1.83 -3.40
N LYS A 22 3.53 -1.42 -2.27
CA LYS A 22 3.90 -1.93 -0.94
C LYS A 22 3.99 -3.46 -0.90
N VAL A 23 2.99 -4.17 -1.43
CA VAL A 23 2.99 -5.64 -1.46
C VAL A 23 4.01 -6.20 -2.46
N ARG A 24 4.22 -5.55 -3.61
CA ARG A 24 5.26 -5.95 -4.57
C ARG A 24 6.66 -5.82 -3.96
N VAL A 25 6.94 -4.74 -3.24
CA VAL A 25 8.19 -4.55 -2.50
C VAL A 25 8.32 -5.61 -1.41
N ALA A 26 7.26 -5.88 -0.65
CA ALA A 26 7.26 -6.93 0.38
C ALA A 26 7.59 -8.33 -0.18
N LEU A 27 7.03 -8.68 -1.35
CA LEU A 27 7.39 -9.91 -2.08
C LEU A 27 8.86 -9.92 -2.49
N GLY A 28 9.38 -8.77 -2.95
CA GLY A 28 10.79 -8.58 -3.29
C GLY A 28 11.74 -8.74 -2.10
N ILE A 29 11.40 -8.16 -0.95
CA ILE A 29 12.16 -8.31 0.32
C ILE A 29 12.29 -9.78 0.69
N LYS A 30 11.24 -10.59 0.49
CA LYS A 30 11.27 -12.03 0.77
C LYS A 30 11.85 -12.89 -0.36
N GLY A 31 12.11 -12.31 -1.54
CA GLY A 31 12.53 -13.05 -2.73
C GLY A 31 11.50 -14.10 -3.16
N LEU A 32 10.21 -13.87 -2.90
CA LEU A 32 9.16 -14.84 -3.22
C LEU A 32 8.75 -14.74 -4.69
N PRO A 33 8.73 -15.85 -5.44
CA PRO A 33 8.17 -15.87 -6.78
C PRO A 33 6.64 -15.73 -6.70
N TRP A 34 6.05 -14.97 -7.62
CA TRP A 34 4.61 -14.74 -7.68
C TRP A 34 4.14 -14.53 -9.13
N ARG A 35 2.86 -14.78 -9.39
CA ARG A 35 2.21 -14.44 -10.66
C ARG A 35 1.50 -13.10 -10.57
N ASN A 36 1.74 -12.26 -11.57
CA ASN A 36 1.02 -11.01 -11.75
C ASN A 36 -0.29 -11.22 -12.50
N VAL A 37 -1.40 -10.80 -11.88
CA VAL A 37 -2.70 -10.67 -12.55
C VAL A 37 -3.06 -9.20 -12.57
N GLU A 38 -2.91 -8.58 -13.74
CA GLU A 38 -3.30 -7.19 -13.92
C GLU A 38 -4.83 -7.08 -14.01
N ILE A 39 -5.40 -6.18 -13.21
CA ILE A 39 -6.83 -5.93 -13.12
C ILE A 39 -7.15 -4.46 -13.41
N PRO A 40 -8.39 -4.12 -13.80
CA PRO A 40 -8.77 -2.75 -14.04
C PRO A 40 -8.50 -1.83 -12.84
N ARG A 41 -7.97 -0.64 -13.12
CA ARG A 41 -7.73 0.41 -12.10
C ARG A 41 -9.03 0.91 -11.49
N LEU A 42 -10.03 1.16 -12.33
CA LEU A 42 -11.35 1.69 -11.98
C LEU A 42 -12.42 0.57 -11.98
N PRO A 43 -13.53 0.74 -11.23
CA PRO A 43 -14.69 -0.15 -11.36
C PRO A 43 -15.35 -0.05 -12.74
N PRO A 44 -16.08 -1.10 -13.21
CA PRO A 44 -16.34 -2.38 -12.53
C PRO A 44 -15.17 -3.36 -12.61
N LYS A 45 -15.07 -4.28 -11.62
CA LYS A 45 -14.01 -5.30 -11.54
C LYS A 45 -14.60 -6.72 -11.39
N PRO A 46 -15.44 -7.19 -12.33
CA PRO A 46 -16.26 -8.39 -12.15
C PRO A 46 -15.43 -9.62 -11.78
N LYS A 47 -14.30 -9.86 -12.46
CA LYS A 47 -13.41 -10.98 -12.19
C LYS A 47 -12.84 -10.97 -10.77
N LEU A 48 -12.45 -9.79 -10.26
CA LEU A 48 -11.94 -9.64 -8.89
C LEU A 48 -13.07 -9.85 -7.88
N THR A 49 -14.20 -9.17 -8.08
CA THR A 49 -15.31 -9.20 -7.10
C THR A 49 -15.96 -10.57 -6.99
N THR A 50 -15.93 -11.39 -8.05
CA THR A 50 -16.34 -12.79 -7.98
C THR A 50 -15.43 -13.60 -7.06
N LEU A 51 -14.11 -13.38 -7.09
CA LEU A 51 -13.17 -14.07 -6.21
C LEU A 51 -13.30 -13.61 -4.75
N THR A 52 -13.51 -12.32 -4.54
CA THR A 52 -13.45 -11.70 -3.21
C THR A 52 -14.80 -11.55 -2.51
N GLY A 53 -15.90 -12.01 -3.13
CA GLY A 53 -17.26 -11.82 -2.61
C GLY A 53 -17.72 -10.36 -2.55
N GLY A 54 -17.21 -9.51 -3.47
CA GLY A 54 -17.62 -8.11 -3.60
C GLY A 54 -16.59 -7.07 -3.13
N TYR A 55 -15.51 -7.48 -2.46
CA TYR A 55 -14.42 -6.55 -2.12
C TYR A 55 -13.70 -6.05 -3.38
N ARG A 56 -13.62 -4.73 -3.55
CA ARG A 56 -13.16 -4.09 -4.80
C ARG A 56 -11.80 -3.38 -4.73
N ARG A 57 -11.18 -3.29 -3.54
CA ARG A 57 -9.88 -2.62 -3.38
C ARG A 57 -8.75 -3.57 -3.77
N THR A 58 -7.56 -3.00 -3.95
CA THR A 58 -6.37 -3.70 -4.42
C THR A 58 -5.18 -3.28 -3.57
N PRO A 59 -4.19 -4.15 -3.36
CA PRO A 59 -4.04 -5.48 -3.96
C PRO A 59 -4.91 -6.56 -3.27
N VAL A 60 -5.05 -7.69 -3.95
CA VAL A 60 -5.59 -8.94 -3.39
C VAL A 60 -4.60 -10.06 -3.69
N MET A 61 -4.22 -10.84 -2.68
CA MET A 61 -3.37 -12.01 -2.86
C MET A 61 -4.23 -13.28 -2.82
N GLN A 62 -3.92 -14.22 -3.69
CA GLN A 62 -4.57 -15.52 -3.76
C GLN A 62 -3.52 -16.62 -3.63
N ILE A 63 -3.84 -17.63 -2.83
CA ILE A 63 -3.09 -18.89 -2.72
C ILE A 63 -4.11 -20.02 -2.82
N GLY A 64 -4.18 -20.70 -3.96
CA GLY A 64 -5.25 -21.68 -4.20
C GLY A 64 -6.65 -21.04 -4.13
N ALA A 65 -7.45 -21.46 -3.14
CA ALA A 65 -8.79 -20.92 -2.88
C ALA A 65 -8.81 -19.89 -1.72
N ASP A 66 -7.68 -19.65 -1.07
CA ASP A 66 -7.57 -18.67 0.02
C ASP A 66 -7.31 -17.27 -0.56
N ILE A 67 -8.15 -16.30 -0.16
CA ILE A 67 -8.16 -14.93 -0.69
C ILE A 67 -7.85 -13.94 0.44
N PHE A 68 -6.70 -13.28 0.33
CA PHE A 68 -6.21 -12.31 1.30
C PHE A 68 -6.44 -10.89 0.76
N CYS A 69 -7.35 -10.18 1.42
CA CYS A 69 -7.66 -8.78 1.14
C CYS A 69 -6.96 -7.89 2.18
N ASP A 70 -6.52 -6.70 1.77
CA ASP A 70 -5.72 -5.74 2.57
C ASP A 70 -4.20 -6.02 2.60
N SER A 71 -3.39 -4.96 2.45
CA SER A 71 -1.94 -5.09 2.39
C SER A 71 -1.31 -5.59 3.70
N GLN A 72 -1.86 -5.25 4.87
CA GLN A 72 -1.36 -5.76 6.15
C GLN A 72 -1.71 -7.23 6.33
N CYS A 73 -2.92 -7.63 5.92
CA CYS A 73 -3.31 -9.05 5.90
C CYS A 73 -2.34 -9.86 5.03
N ILE A 74 -2.06 -9.37 3.81
CA ILE A 74 -1.12 -10.01 2.88
C ILE A 74 0.28 -10.10 3.49
N ILE A 75 0.82 -9.01 4.04
CA ILE A 75 2.17 -8.99 4.64
C ILE A 75 2.27 -9.97 5.82
N ARG A 76 1.23 -10.08 6.66
CA ARG A 76 1.17 -11.07 7.76
C ARG A 76 1.19 -12.49 7.23
N GLU A 77 0.44 -12.76 6.17
CA GLU A 77 0.41 -14.08 5.55
C GLU A 77 1.75 -14.43 4.90
N LEU A 78 2.37 -13.48 4.19
CA LEU A 78 3.71 -13.66 3.62
C LEU A 78 4.77 -13.91 4.68
N GLU A 79 4.68 -13.25 5.85
CA GLU A 79 5.53 -13.53 7.01
C GLU A 79 5.34 -14.96 7.52
N ARG A 80 4.10 -15.41 7.66
CA ARG A 80 3.76 -16.77 8.09
C ARG A 80 4.25 -17.82 7.09
N HIS A 81 4.04 -17.57 5.79
CA HIS A 81 4.40 -18.47 4.71
C HIS A 81 5.93 -18.57 4.54
N ARG A 82 6.65 -17.46 4.71
CA ARG A 82 8.11 -17.41 4.60
C ARG A 82 8.69 -16.54 5.73
N PRO A 83 8.96 -17.10 6.92
CA PRO A 83 9.40 -16.31 8.08
C PRO A 83 10.76 -15.63 7.95
N THR A 84 11.59 -16.07 6.99
CA THR A 84 12.94 -15.52 6.77
C THR A 84 13.13 -15.05 5.32
N PRO A 85 13.63 -13.81 5.10
CA PRO A 85 13.87 -12.76 6.10
C PRO A 85 12.55 -12.26 6.73
N SER A 86 12.61 -11.88 8.01
CA SER A 86 11.43 -11.39 8.74
C SER A 86 11.14 -9.93 8.37
N PHE A 87 9.86 -9.62 8.18
CA PHE A 87 9.39 -8.24 8.05
C PHE A 87 9.51 -7.43 9.34
N MET A 88 9.62 -8.09 10.49
CA MET A 88 9.72 -7.49 11.81
C MET A 88 11.04 -7.91 12.46
N PRO A 89 12.20 -7.39 11.99
CA PRO A 89 13.51 -7.88 12.41
C PRO A 89 13.92 -7.46 13.82
N THR A 90 13.05 -6.77 14.57
CA THR A 90 13.29 -6.26 15.92
C THR A 90 12.36 -6.94 16.94
N PRO A 91 12.67 -6.91 18.24
CA PRO A 91 11.76 -7.38 19.29
C PRO A 91 10.43 -6.62 19.35
N ASP A 92 10.37 -5.42 18.76
CA ASP A 92 9.26 -4.48 18.85
C ASP A 92 8.25 -4.60 17.70
N ALA A 93 7.97 -5.82 17.25
CA ALA A 93 7.07 -6.09 16.12
C ALA A 93 5.69 -5.41 16.28
N GLY A 94 5.18 -5.30 17.50
CA GLY A 94 3.92 -4.59 17.80
C GLY A 94 3.97 -3.10 17.44
N LEU A 95 5.08 -2.41 17.76
CA LEU A 95 5.26 -1.00 17.40
C LEU A 95 5.33 -0.80 15.89
N MET A 96 5.96 -1.75 15.18
CA MET A 96 5.99 -1.72 13.72
C MET A 96 4.60 -1.86 13.09
N TRP A 97 3.71 -2.69 13.68
CA TRP A 97 2.32 -2.75 13.24
C TRP A 97 1.53 -1.46 13.52
N CYS A 98 1.76 -0.82 14.68
CA CYS A 98 1.19 0.49 14.96
C CYS A 98 1.65 1.53 13.94
N LEU A 99 2.94 1.55 13.61
CA LEU A 99 3.49 2.44 12.60
C LEU A 99 2.92 2.13 11.21
N SER A 100 2.83 0.86 10.81
CA SER A 100 2.18 0.47 9.55
C SER A 100 0.74 0.95 9.49
N ARG A 101 0.00 0.94 10.61
CA ARG A 101 -1.38 1.46 10.63
C ARG A 101 -1.43 2.98 10.43
N TRP A 102 -0.46 3.70 10.97
CA TRP A 102 -0.33 5.14 10.77
C TRP A 102 0.10 5.49 9.33
N THR A 103 1.06 4.75 8.76
CA THR A 103 1.51 4.96 7.37
C THR A 103 0.41 4.68 6.37
N ASP A 104 -0.35 3.59 6.55
CA ASP A 104 -1.42 3.15 5.63
C ASP A 104 -2.74 3.94 5.81
N GLY A 105 -2.81 4.80 6.84
CA GLY A 105 -3.96 5.63 7.14
C GLY A 105 -3.58 7.12 7.05
N PRO A 106 -3.42 7.82 8.18
CA PRO A 106 -3.19 9.27 8.19
C PRO A 106 -2.11 9.79 7.24
N LEU A 107 -0.94 9.13 7.15
CA LEU A 107 0.13 9.57 6.26
C LEU A 107 -0.25 9.37 4.78
N PHE A 108 -0.83 8.23 4.45
CA PHE A 108 -1.30 7.92 3.10
C PHE A 108 -2.42 8.87 2.67
N ASP A 109 -3.40 9.13 3.53
CA ASP A 109 -4.48 10.08 3.26
C ASP A 109 -3.94 11.49 3.02
N LEU A 110 -2.93 11.92 3.80
CA LEU A 110 -2.25 13.19 3.58
C LEU A 110 -1.54 13.23 2.22
N ALA A 111 -0.80 12.18 1.86
CA ALA A 111 -0.15 12.08 0.55
C ALA A 111 -1.17 12.14 -0.60
N VAL A 112 -2.29 11.43 -0.48
CA VAL A 112 -3.38 11.44 -1.47
C VAL A 112 -3.97 12.85 -1.61
N LYS A 113 -4.24 13.56 -0.51
CA LYS A 113 -4.74 14.94 -0.55
C LYS A 113 -3.77 15.87 -1.26
N ILE A 114 -2.47 15.74 -1.02
CA ILE A 114 -1.45 16.54 -1.71
C ILE A 114 -1.47 16.24 -3.21
N VAL A 115 -1.43 14.96 -3.60
CA VAL A 115 -1.41 14.55 -5.02
C VAL A 115 -2.68 15.02 -5.73
N LEU A 116 -3.86 14.73 -5.18
CA LEU A 116 -5.12 15.09 -5.80
C LEU A 116 -5.36 16.61 -5.80
N GLY A 117 -5.03 17.30 -4.69
CA GLY A 117 -5.11 18.75 -4.59
C GLY A 117 -4.16 19.45 -5.57
N SER A 118 -2.96 18.91 -5.79
CA SER A 118 -1.98 19.48 -6.73
C SER A 118 -2.38 19.30 -8.20
N ALA A 119 -3.11 18.24 -8.53
CA ALA A 119 -3.58 17.98 -9.88
C ALA A 119 -4.79 18.85 -10.27
N GLY A 120 -5.59 19.32 -9.30
CA GLY A 120 -6.70 20.23 -9.55
C GLY A 120 -7.65 19.75 -10.65
N ASP A 121 -7.90 20.61 -11.64
CA ASP A 121 -8.79 20.35 -12.78
C ASP A 121 -8.19 19.40 -13.85
N ASP A 122 -6.90 19.05 -13.75
CA ASP A 122 -6.22 18.15 -14.71
C ASP A 122 -6.54 16.66 -14.46
N LEU A 123 -7.27 16.33 -13.40
CA LEU A 123 -7.66 14.95 -13.11
C LEU A 123 -8.74 14.45 -14.09
N PRO A 124 -8.56 13.29 -14.74
CA PRO A 124 -9.63 12.69 -15.53
C PRO A 124 -10.90 12.51 -14.69
N GLN A 125 -12.05 12.93 -15.21
CA GLN A 125 -13.29 13.06 -14.43
C GLN A 125 -13.71 11.74 -13.74
N ASP A 126 -13.61 10.61 -14.43
CA ASP A 126 -13.94 9.29 -13.86
C ASP A 126 -12.99 8.89 -12.73
N PHE A 127 -11.72 9.26 -12.86
CA PHE A 127 -10.71 9.03 -11.83
C PHE A 127 -10.93 9.93 -10.62
N ALA A 128 -11.19 11.21 -10.84
CA ALA A 128 -11.52 12.17 -9.80
C ALA A 128 -12.76 11.72 -9.01
N LYS A 129 -13.79 11.24 -9.71
CA LYS A 129 -15.02 10.72 -9.08
C LYS A 129 -14.77 9.46 -8.24
N ASP A 130 -14.04 8.46 -8.75
CA ASP A 130 -13.76 7.24 -7.99
C ASP A 130 -12.85 7.51 -6.79
N ARG A 131 -11.73 8.21 -6.99
CA ARG A 131 -10.73 8.45 -5.93
C ARG A 131 -11.15 9.54 -4.97
N GLY A 132 -11.77 10.60 -5.47
CA GLY A 132 -12.38 11.62 -4.64
C GLY A 132 -13.39 11.00 -3.69
N ARG A 133 -14.35 10.20 -4.18
CA ARG A 133 -15.31 9.53 -3.28
C ARG A 133 -14.65 8.60 -2.27
N LEU A 134 -13.59 7.90 -2.69
CA LEU A 134 -12.88 6.95 -1.82
C LEU A 134 -12.14 7.63 -0.66
N TYR A 135 -11.52 8.79 -0.89
CA TYR A 135 -10.62 9.42 0.10
C TYR A 135 -11.13 10.74 0.69
N LEU A 136 -12.10 11.39 0.02
CA LEU A 136 -12.67 12.68 0.42
C LEU A 136 -14.18 12.59 0.74
N GLY A 137 -14.79 11.40 0.59
CA GLY A 137 -16.17 11.14 0.92
C GLY A 137 -17.18 11.66 -0.12
N GLU A 138 -18.44 11.81 0.28
CA GLU A 138 -19.54 12.16 -0.64
C GLU A 138 -19.35 13.53 -1.29
N ASN A 139 -18.80 14.49 -0.55
CA ASN A 139 -18.53 15.87 -0.98
C ASN A 139 -17.16 16.02 -1.66
N TRP A 140 -16.68 14.96 -2.33
CA TRP A 140 -15.32 14.90 -2.86
C TRP A 140 -14.93 16.06 -3.77
N ALA A 141 -15.86 16.60 -4.56
CA ALA A 141 -15.56 17.70 -5.48
C ALA A 141 -15.17 18.98 -4.73
N GLU A 142 -15.86 19.28 -3.64
CA GLU A 142 -15.49 20.38 -2.75
C GLU A 142 -14.21 20.06 -1.97
N GLY A 143 -14.08 18.80 -1.52
CA GLY A 143 -12.87 18.32 -0.86
C GLY A 143 -11.60 18.47 -1.72
N LEU A 144 -11.69 18.29 -3.05
CA LEU A 144 -10.57 18.49 -3.97
C LEU A 144 -10.15 19.96 -4.04
N LYS A 145 -11.12 20.88 -4.14
CA LYS A 145 -10.85 22.31 -4.14
C LYS A 145 -10.22 22.76 -2.84
N GLN A 146 -10.77 22.29 -1.71
CA GLN A 146 -10.22 22.58 -0.40
C GLN A 146 -8.79 22.03 -0.25
N ALA A 147 -8.53 20.81 -0.72
CA ALA A 147 -7.18 20.24 -0.71
C ALA A 147 -6.20 21.05 -1.56
N ASN A 148 -6.62 21.61 -2.70
CA ASN A 148 -5.81 22.52 -3.51
C ASN A 148 -5.47 23.82 -2.74
N VAL A 149 -6.48 24.45 -2.14
CA VAL A 149 -6.30 25.67 -1.33
C VAL A 149 -5.37 25.42 -0.13
N GLU A 150 -5.49 24.26 0.51
CA GLU A 150 -4.72 23.87 1.69
C GLU A 150 -3.33 23.29 1.38
N LEU A 151 -2.92 23.20 0.10
CA LEU A 151 -1.64 22.58 -0.27
C LEU A 151 -0.45 23.03 0.58
N PRO A 152 -0.23 24.34 0.86
CA PRO A 152 0.87 24.76 1.71
C PRO A 152 0.83 24.15 3.12
N HIS A 153 -0.37 24.03 3.71
CA HIS A 153 -0.58 23.43 5.03
C HIS A 153 -0.34 21.92 5.00
N LEU A 154 -0.93 21.22 4.01
CA LEU A 154 -0.77 19.78 3.84
C LEU A 154 0.69 19.39 3.62
N ILE A 155 1.42 20.14 2.80
CA ILE A 155 2.86 19.95 2.57
C ILE A 155 3.65 20.18 3.87
N ALA A 156 3.32 21.19 4.66
CA ALA A 156 3.99 21.44 5.93
C ALA A 156 3.80 20.26 6.91
N GLN A 157 2.59 19.69 6.99
CA GLN A 157 2.32 18.49 7.77
C GLN A 157 3.12 17.28 7.28
N PHE A 158 3.25 17.10 5.95
CA PHE A 158 3.98 15.98 5.36
C PHE A 158 5.50 16.08 5.55
N ARG A 159 6.05 17.30 5.60
CA ARG A 159 7.48 17.55 5.84
C ARG A 159 7.96 17.07 7.21
N ALA A 160 7.13 17.18 8.25
CA ALA A 160 7.52 16.81 9.61
C ALA A 160 7.98 15.34 9.73
N PRO A 161 7.18 14.32 9.36
CA PRO A 161 7.63 12.94 9.45
C PRO A 161 8.80 12.64 8.50
N LEU A 162 8.84 13.23 7.31
CA LEU A 162 10.00 13.08 6.41
C LEU A 162 11.30 13.61 7.03
N SER A 163 11.24 14.69 7.81
CA SER A 163 12.42 15.20 8.51
C SER A 163 12.95 14.23 9.56
N TRP A 164 12.07 13.54 10.29
CA TRP A 164 12.46 12.51 11.26
C TRP A 164 13.08 11.30 10.56
N LEU A 165 12.51 10.87 9.43
CA LEU A 165 13.08 9.78 8.63
C LEU A 165 14.47 10.17 8.07
N ASN A 166 14.63 11.40 7.59
CA ASN A 166 15.93 11.91 7.15
C ASN A 166 16.97 11.90 8.28
N GLN A 167 16.58 12.33 9.49
CA GLN A 167 17.47 12.28 10.65
C GLN A 167 17.86 10.84 11.00
N GLN A 168 16.91 9.90 10.97
CA GLN A 168 17.16 8.49 11.24
C GLN A 168 18.11 7.84 10.22
N LEU A 169 18.00 8.24 8.95
CA LEU A 169 18.90 7.78 7.87
C LEU A 169 20.23 8.53 7.82
N GLY A 170 20.41 9.58 8.64
CA GLY A 170 21.59 10.44 8.63
C GLY A 170 22.90 9.76 9.06
N ASP A 171 22.81 8.56 9.65
CA ASP A 171 23.97 7.74 10.01
C ASP A 171 24.49 6.86 8.86
N GLY A 172 23.88 6.95 7.67
CA GLY A 172 24.31 6.22 6.48
C GLY A 172 23.81 4.79 6.37
N ARG A 173 22.89 4.36 7.24
CA ARG A 173 22.21 3.06 7.10
C ARG A 173 21.44 2.98 5.76
N PRO A 174 21.37 1.80 5.11
CA PRO A 174 20.65 1.65 3.85
C PRO A 174 19.12 1.53 4.00
N TYR A 175 18.61 1.16 5.18
CA TYR A 175 17.18 0.97 5.46
C TYR A 175 16.82 1.52 6.85
N LEU A 176 15.54 1.80 7.09
CA LEU A 176 15.07 2.46 8.32
C LEU A 176 15.51 1.72 9.60
N LEU A 177 15.51 0.38 9.55
CA LEU A 177 15.90 -0.47 10.67
C LEU A 177 17.33 -1.03 10.60
N GLY A 178 18.18 -0.48 9.72
CA GLY A 178 19.61 -0.80 9.65
C GLY A 178 20.02 -1.38 8.31
N ALA A 179 20.74 -2.51 8.32
CA ALA A 179 21.42 -3.05 7.14
C ALA A 179 20.52 -3.84 6.17
N ARG A 180 19.28 -4.19 6.56
CA ARG A 180 18.36 -5.01 5.76
C ARG A 180 16.97 -4.35 5.72
N PRO A 181 16.23 -4.49 4.60
CA PRO A 181 14.88 -3.94 4.50
C PRO A 181 13.91 -4.71 5.40
N ALA A 182 12.88 -4.01 5.86
CA ALA A 182 11.77 -4.54 6.64
C ALA A 182 10.43 -4.07 6.04
N SER A 183 9.29 -4.47 6.62
CA SER A 183 7.98 -4.04 6.08
C SER A 183 7.74 -2.53 6.13
N ILE A 184 8.50 -1.79 6.95
CA ILE A 184 8.38 -0.33 7.04
C ILE A 184 9.08 0.39 5.88
N ASP A 185 9.99 -0.29 5.18
CA ASP A 185 10.66 0.23 3.98
C ASP A 185 9.86 -0.03 2.69
N ALA A 186 8.74 -0.77 2.79
CA ALA A 186 7.84 -1.13 1.70
C ALA A 186 6.61 -0.21 1.63
#